data_AF-A0A081NIN5-F1
#
_entry.id   AF-A0A081NIN5-F1
#
_cell.length_a   1.000
_cell.length_b   1.000
_cell.length_c   1.000
_cell.angle_alpha   90.00
_cell.angle_beta   90.00
_cell.angle_gamma   90.00
#
_symmetry.space_group_name_H-M   'P 1'
#
loop_
_entity.id
_entity.type
_entity.pdbx_description
1 polymer ?
#
loop_
_entity_poly.entity_id
_entity_poly.type
_entity_poly.pdbx_seq_one_letter_code
_entity_poly.pdbx_strand_id
1 'polypeptide(L)'
;MVTINSTVGIEALIYGKKVITIGDAFYNIDGLVNHADSEVELASLVNCLDEWVVNEELRRSFLGYLENVYSIPGLWTKPNLKHFNKLEERLVEIREDGFL
;
A
#
# COMPACT_ATOMS: atom_id res chain seq x y z
N MET A 1 -7.08 11.32 4.97
CA MET A 1 -6.55 10.43 6.02
C MET A 1 -5.11 10.80 6.25
N VAL A 2 -4.65 10.88 7.49
CA VAL A 2 -3.23 11.05 7.82
C VAL A 2 -2.80 9.82 8.61
N THR A 3 -1.64 9.25 8.28
CA THR A 3 -1.12 8.01 8.90
C THR A 3 0.41 8.01 8.88
N ILE A 4 1.03 7.27 9.80
CA ILE A 4 2.50 7.14 9.84
C ILE A 4 2.93 6.12 8.77
N ASN A 5 2.68 4.84 9.01
CA ASN A 5 3.01 3.71 8.12
C ASN A 5 1.98 2.58 8.20
N SER A 6 0.78 2.87 8.71
CA SER A 6 -0.24 1.86 9.01
C SER A 6 -1.02 1.42 7.76
N THR A 7 -1.50 0.19 7.78
CA THR A 7 -2.39 -0.40 6.76
C THR A 7 -3.74 0.31 6.68
N VAL A 8 -4.14 1.08 7.69
CA VAL A 8 -5.36 1.91 7.62
C VAL A 8 -5.27 2.95 6.49
N GLY A 9 -4.05 3.33 6.07
CA GLY A 9 -3.85 4.15 4.88
C GLY A 9 -4.25 3.41 3.60
N ILE A 10 -3.96 2.11 3.52
CA ILE A 10 -4.37 1.25 2.40
C ILE A 10 -5.89 1.07 2.40
N GLU A 11 -6.52 0.89 3.56
CA GLU A 11 -7.98 0.86 3.67
C GLU A 11 -8.60 2.17 3.16
N ALA A 12 -8.03 3.32 3.51
CA ALA A 12 -8.46 4.60 2.99
C ALA A 12 -8.31 4.70 1.45
N LEU A 13 -7.23 4.15 0.88
CA LEU A 13 -7.07 4.02 -0.59
C LEU A 13 -8.14 3.12 -1.21
N ILE A 14 -8.55 2.02 -0.57
CA ILE A 14 -9.66 1.16 -1.04
C ILE A 14 -10.95 1.98 -1.17
N TYR A 15 -11.22 2.87 -0.21
CA TYR A 15 -12.37 3.79 -0.25
C TYR A 15 -12.15 5.05 -1.11
N GLY A 16 -11.05 5.12 -1.86
CA GLY A 16 -10.71 6.24 -2.74
C GLY A 16 -10.46 7.56 -2.03
N LYS A 17 -10.01 7.51 -0.78
CA LYS A 17 -9.69 8.71 0.00
C LYS A 17 -8.28 9.21 -0.33
N LYS A 18 -8.10 10.53 -0.19
CA LYS A 18 -6.80 11.20 -0.12
C LYS A 18 -6.05 10.75 1.14
N VAL A 19 -4.81 10.27 0.98
CA VAL A 19 -3.96 9.74 2.07
C VAL A 19 -2.65 10.51 2.15
N ILE A 20 -2.39 11.15 3.28
CA ILE A 20 -1.09 11.74 3.59
C ILE A 20 -0.35 10.79 4.52
N THR A 21 0.89 10.45 4.18
CA THR A 21 1.79 9.66 5.02
C THR A 21 2.85 10.55 5.66
N ILE A 22 3.22 10.26 6.91
CA ILE A 22 4.24 11.03 7.65
C ILE A 22 5.39 10.17 8.17
N GLY A 23 5.45 8.90 7.73
CA GLY A 23 6.59 8.02 7.98
C GLY A 23 6.87 7.16 6.76
N ASP A 24 7.82 6.24 6.91
CA ASP A 24 8.26 5.35 5.84
C ASP A 24 7.26 4.24 5.56
N ALA A 25 6.19 4.57 4.82
CA ALA A 25 5.25 3.59 4.32
C ALA A 25 5.73 3.07 2.96
N PHE A 26 5.67 1.76 2.76
CA PHE A 26 6.08 1.15 1.47
C PHE A 26 5.20 1.61 0.28
N TYR A 27 4.06 2.25 0.57
CA TYR A 27 3.15 2.83 -0.41
C TYR A 27 3.30 4.35 -0.55
N ASN A 28 4.41 4.94 -0.06
CA ASN A 28 4.85 6.31 -0.37
C ASN A 28 5.26 6.41 -1.86
N ILE A 29 4.27 6.28 -2.74
CA ILE A 29 4.43 6.28 -4.19
C ILE A 29 3.89 7.60 -4.71
N ASP A 30 4.70 8.32 -5.49
CA ASP A 30 4.33 9.59 -6.10
C ASP A 30 3.04 9.46 -6.91
N GLY A 31 2.08 10.35 -6.62
CA GLY A 31 0.76 10.37 -7.26
C GLY A 31 -0.27 9.39 -6.67
N LEU A 32 0.14 8.45 -5.83
CA LEU A 32 -0.78 7.57 -5.08
C LEU A 32 -1.17 8.21 -3.74
N VAL A 33 -0.17 8.67 -3.01
CA VAL A 33 -0.28 9.38 -1.72
C VAL A 33 0.60 10.62 -1.75
N ASN A 34 0.37 11.55 -0.83
CA ASN A 34 1.34 12.61 -0.56
C ASN A 34 2.12 12.24 0.70
N HIS A 35 3.44 12.27 0.63
CA HIS A 35 4.30 12.09 1.80
C HIS A 35 4.69 13.46 2.37
N ALA A 36 4.73 13.59 3.69
CA ALA A 36 5.24 14.76 4.38
C ALA A 36 6.37 14.35 5.31
N ASP A 37 7.56 14.94 5.10
CA ASP A 37 8.75 14.69 5.90
C ASP A 37 8.88 15.65 7.09
N SER A 38 8.00 16.65 7.17
CA SER A 38 7.99 17.65 8.24
C SER A 38 6.60 18.17 8.55
N GLU A 39 6.46 18.81 9.72
CA GLU A 39 5.22 19.50 10.12
C GLU A 39 4.84 20.61 9.13
N VAL A 40 5.84 21.31 8.57
CA VAL A 40 5.63 22.40 7.60
C VAL A 40 5.05 21.85 6.30
N GLU A 41 5.59 20.75 5.79
CA GLU A 41 5.07 20.08 4.60
C GLU A 41 3.68 19.49 4.84
N LEU A 42 3.46 18.87 6.00
CA LEU A 42 2.14 18.34 6.37
C LEU A 42 1.09 19.46 6.38
N ALA A 43 1.41 20.60 6.99
CA ALA A 43 0.53 21.76 7.01
C ALA A 43 0.26 22.28 5.59
N SER A 44 1.29 22.36 4.73
CA SER A 44 1.15 22.76 3.33
C SER A 44 0.20 21.83 2.57
N LEU A 45 0.39 20.51 2.67
CA LEU A 45 -0.44 19.51 2.01
C LEU A 45 -1.90 19.53 2.48
N VAL A 46 -2.12 19.75 3.78
CA VAL A 46 -3.46 19.90 4.36
C VAL A 46 -4.17 21.13 3.80
N ASN A 47 -3.46 22.25 3.65
CA ASN A 47 -4.02 23.50 3.11
C ASN A 47 -4.35 23.40 1.61
N CYS A 48 -3.64 22.56 0.85
CA CYS A 48 -3.90 22.33 -0.58
C CYS A 48 -4.79 21.10 -0.85
N LEU A 49 -5.52 20.59 0.16
CA LEU A 49 -6.33 19.38 0.01
C LEU A 49 -7.37 19.49 -1.09
N ASP A 50 -8.01 20.66 -1.26
CA ASP A 50 -9.09 20.83 -2.24
C ASP A 50 -8.59 20.77 -3.69
N GLU A 51 -7.33 21.13 -3.93
CA GLU A 51 -6.70 21.09 -5.24
C GLU A 51 -6.24 19.67 -5.63
N TRP A 52 -6.02 18.82 -4.64
CA TRP A 52 -5.55 17.46 -4.88
C TRP A 52 -6.64 16.60 -5.52
N VAL A 53 -6.35 15.99 -6.67
CA VAL A 53 -7.17 14.95 -7.29
C VAL A 53 -6.47 13.60 -7.17
N VAL A 54 -7.20 12.58 -6.71
CA VAL A 54 -6.67 11.21 -6.59
C VAL A 54 -6.46 10.63 -7.99
N ASN A 55 -5.27 10.07 -8.25
CA ASN A 55 -5.02 9.31 -9.46
C ASN A 55 -5.70 7.93 -9.37
N GLU A 56 -6.92 7.84 -9.92
CA GLU A 56 -7.74 6.62 -9.88
C GLU A 56 -7.09 5.42 -10.55
N GLU A 57 -6.35 5.64 -11.65
CA GLU A 57 -5.67 4.57 -12.38
C GLU A 57 -4.53 4.00 -11.53
N LEU A 58 -3.65 4.86 -11.02
CA LEU A 58 -2.55 4.43 -10.16
C LEU A 58 -3.05 3.75 -8.89
N ARG A 59 -4.12 4.28 -8.28
CA ARG A 59 -4.76 3.66 -7.11
C ARG A 59 -5.23 2.24 -7.40
N ARG A 60 -5.96 2.04 -8.51
CA ARG A 60 -6.45 0.70 -8.88
C ARG A 60 -5.32 -0.26 -9.21
N SER A 61 -4.30 0.21 -9.92
CA SER A 61 -3.11 -0.58 -10.25
C SER A 61 -2.35 -1.01 -9.00
N PHE A 62 -2.15 -0.11 -8.03
CA PHE A 62 -1.52 -0.43 -6.76
C PHE A 62 -2.35 -1.43 -5.93
N LEU A 63 -3.66 -1.23 -5.82
CA LEU A 63 -4.54 -2.19 -5.12
C LEU A 63 -4.55 -3.56 -5.81
N GLY A 64 -4.54 -3.59 -7.15
CA GLY A 64 -4.42 -4.81 -7.93
C GLY A 64 -3.08 -5.51 -7.71
N TYR A 65 -1.98 -4.77 -7.59
CA TYR A 65 -0.68 -5.31 -7.20
C TYR A 65 -0.73 -5.92 -5.80
N LEU A 66 -1.35 -5.23 -4.84
CA LEU A 66 -1.49 -5.74 -3.47
C LEU A 66 -2.25 -7.08 -3.43
N GLU A 67 -3.35 -7.18 -4.17
CA GLU A 67 -4.18 -8.38 -4.21
C GLU A 67 -3.51 -9.55 -4.93
N ASN A 68 -2.86 -9.30 -6.08
CA ASN A 68 -2.46 -10.36 -7.00
C ASN A 68 -0.97 -10.72 -6.91
N VAL A 69 -0.13 -9.81 -6.42
CA VAL A 69 1.33 -9.99 -6.39
C VAL A 69 1.86 -9.95 -4.96
N TYR A 70 1.55 -8.91 -4.18
CA TYR A 70 2.12 -8.75 -2.85
C TYR A 70 1.56 -9.76 -1.84
N SER A 71 0.23 -9.88 -1.77
CA SER A 71 -0.45 -10.63 -0.70
C SER A 71 -0.58 -12.12 -1.03
N ILE A 72 -0.41 -12.97 -0.02
CA ILE A 72 -0.81 -14.37 -0.11
C ILE A 72 -2.32 -14.46 0.16
N PRO A 73 -3.11 -15.11 -0.72
CA PRO A 73 -4.56 -15.12 -0.60
C PRO A 73 -5.03 -15.86 0.66
N GLY A 74 -6.09 -15.34 1.28
CA GLY A 74 -6.74 -15.94 2.45
C GLY A 74 -6.11 -15.57 3.79
N LEU A 75 -6.69 -16.12 4.85
CA LEU A 75 -6.23 -15.88 6.23
C LEU A 75 -5.18 -16.91 6.61
N TRP A 76 -4.01 -16.46 7.05
CA TRP A 76 -2.96 -17.37 7.54
C TRP A 76 -3.40 -18.19 8.77
N THR A 77 -4.35 -17.68 9.56
CA THR A 77 -4.93 -18.40 10.71
C THR A 77 -5.94 -19.47 10.32
N LYS A 78 -6.45 -19.43 9.08
CA LYS A 78 -7.39 -20.39 8.50
C LYS A 78 -7.01 -20.66 7.04
N PRO A 79 -5.81 -21.23 6.80
CA PRO A 79 -5.30 -21.38 5.46
C PRO A 79 -6.10 -22.44 4.71
N ASN A 80 -6.29 -22.21 3.41
CA ASN A 80 -6.85 -23.19 2.48
C ASN A 80 -5.75 -23.68 1.52
N LEU A 81 -6.07 -24.64 0.64
CA LEU A 81 -5.11 -25.15 -0.33
C LEU A 81 -4.50 -24.06 -1.22
N LYS A 82 -5.30 -23.04 -1.62
CA LYS A 82 -4.81 -21.91 -2.43
C LYS A 82 -3.75 -21.10 -1.67
N HIS A 83 -3.92 -20.89 -0.37
CA HIS A 83 -2.95 -20.21 0.48
C HIS A 83 -1.62 -20.96 0.50
N PHE A 84 -1.66 -22.27 0.77
CA PHE A 84 -0.45 -23.09 0.83
C PHE A 84 0.29 -23.14 -0.51
N ASN A 85 -0.42 -23.35 -1.62
CA ASN A 85 0.20 -23.37 -2.94
C ASN A 85 0.89 -22.03 -3.25
N LYS A 86 0.23 -20.91 -2.96
CA LYS A 86 0.81 -19.59 -3.26
C LYS A 86 2.00 -19.26 -2.35
N LEU A 87 1.98 -19.73 -1.11
CA LEU A 87 3.10 -19.61 -0.18
C LEU A 87 4.30 -20.43 -0.66
N GLU A 88 4.08 -21.67 -1.12
CA GLU A 88 5.14 -22.52 -1.67
C GLU A 88 5.79 -21.89 -2.90
N GLU A 89 4.99 -21.41 -3.86
CA GLU A 89 5.48 -20.67 -5.04
C GLU A 89 6.41 -19.52 -4.61
N ARG A 90 5.98 -18.69 -3.67
CA ARG A 90 6.77 -17.54 -3.20
C ARG A 90 8.07 -17.95 -2.51
N LEU A 91 8.06 -19.02 -1.72
CA LEU A 91 9.28 -19.50 -1.05
C LEU A 91 10.30 -20.03 -2.07
N VAL A 92 9.83 -20.67 -3.15
CA VAL A 92 10.70 -21.11 -4.25
C VAL A 92 11.30 -19.91 -4.98
N GLU A 93 10.48 -18.90 -5.34
CA GLU A 93 10.94 -17.64 -5.96
C GLU A 93 12.06 -16.99 -5.14
N ILE A 94 11.86 -16.80 -3.83
CA ILE A 94 12.83 -16.13 -2.94
C ILE A 94 14.16 -16.91 -2.86
N ARG A 95 14.09 -18.25 -2.86
CA ARG A 95 15.28 -19.12 -2.87
C ARG A 95 16.04 -19.01 -4.19
N GLU A 96 15.34 -18.94 -5.32
CA GLU A 96 15.96 -18.80 -6.64
C GLU A 96 16.61 -17.41 -6.82
N ASP A 97 16.02 -16.38 -6.22
CA ASP A 97 16.57 -15.03 -6.20
C ASP A 97 17.78 -14.87 -5.24
N GLY A 98 18.14 -15.91 -4.47
CA GLY A 98 19.32 -15.94 -3.62
C GLY A 98 19.18 -15.25 -2.25
N PHE A 99 17.93 -15.02 -1.80
CA PHE A 99 17.65 -14.40 -0.50
C PHE A 99 17.50 -15.41 0.66
N LEU A 100 17.45 -16.72 0.37
CA LEU A 100 17.33 -17.82 1.33
C LEU A 100 18.36 -18.93 1.06
#